data_AF-A0A3B8RMG2-F1
#
_entry.id   AF-A0A3B8RMG2-F1
#
_cell.length_a   1.000
_cell.length_b   1.000
_cell.length_c   1.000
_cell.angle_alpha   90.00
_cell.angle_beta   90.00
_cell.angle_gamma   90.00
#
_symmetry.space_group_name_H-M   'P 1'
#
loop_
_entity.id
_entity.type
_entity.pdbx_description
1 polymer ?
#
loop_
_entity_poly.entity_id
_entity_poly.type
_entity_poly.pdbx_seq_one_letter_code
_entity_poly.pdbx_strand_id
1 'polypeptide(L)'
;QALLSNVFEWNRSVDKIVKTDIPSHIMEKLADKTMRTKKEISREIDVRKKVFDWMLANNIHSTPDVETVIQRYYYDAETILERVAADL
;
A
#
# COMPACT_ATOMS: atom_id res chain seq x y z
N GLN A 1 16.08 -14.43 17.90
CA GLN A 1 16.51 -14.35 16.49
C GLN A 1 15.46 -13.55 15.73
N ALA A 2 15.82 -12.45 15.08
CA ALA A 2 14.87 -11.73 14.23
C ALA A 2 14.69 -12.54 12.94
N LEU A 3 13.55 -13.24 12.79
CA LEU A 3 13.16 -13.79 11.50
C LEU A 3 12.70 -12.62 10.62
N LEU A 4 13.63 -12.08 9.83
CA LEU A 4 13.29 -11.19 8.73
C LEU A 4 12.78 -12.06 7.59
N SER A 5 11.46 -12.12 7.44
CA SER A 5 10.84 -12.65 6.23
C SER A 5 11.13 -11.67 5.09
N ASN A 6 12.01 -12.03 4.16
CA ASN A 6 12.22 -11.25 2.94
C ASN A 6 10.99 -11.43 2.03
N VAL A 7 9.92 -10.66 2.28
CA VAL A 7 8.64 -10.77 1.55
C VAL A 7 8.74 -10.18 0.13
N PHE A 8 9.74 -9.35 -0.11
CA PHE A 8 10.04 -8.75 -1.40
C PHE A 8 11.54 -8.82 -1.68
N GLU A 9 11.90 -8.97 -2.95
CA GLU A 9 13.28 -8.97 -3.43
C GLU A 9 13.41 -8.11 -4.68
N TRP A 10 14.62 -7.58 -4.93
CA TRP A 10 14.91 -6.85 -6.16
C TRP A 10 15.37 -7.80 -7.25
N ASN A 11 14.59 -7.91 -8.32
CA ASN A 11 14.98 -8.59 -9.54
C ASN A 11 15.79 -7.63 -10.42
N ARG A 12 17.11 -7.75 -10.34
CA ARG A 12 18.09 -6.93 -11.06
C ARG A 12 17.94 -6.97 -12.57
N SER A 13 17.52 -8.11 -13.12
CA SER A 13 17.46 -8.31 -14.57
C SER A 13 16.35 -7.49 -15.24
N VAL A 14 15.29 -7.17 -14.50
CA VAL A 14 14.14 -6.40 -14.99
C VAL A 14 13.96 -5.07 -14.27
N ASP A 15 14.87 -4.75 -13.35
CA ASP A 15 14.83 -3.61 -12.44
C ASP A 15 13.46 -3.43 -11.74
N LYS A 16 12.97 -4.49 -11.11
CA LYS A 16 11.68 -4.49 -10.40
C LYS A 16 11.77 -5.16 -9.04
N ILE A 17 10.99 -4.65 -8.09
CA ILE A 17 10.72 -5.35 -6.83
C ILE A 17 9.67 -6.43 -7.09
N VAL A 18 9.99 -7.68 -6.77
CA VAL A 18 9.10 -8.83 -6.91
C VAL A 18 8.76 -9.39 -5.53
N LYS A 19 7.54 -9.90 -5.38
CA LYS A 19 7.09 -10.57 -4.15
C LYS A 19 7.71 -11.97 -4.12
N THR A 20 8.23 -12.37 -2.97
CA THR A 20 8.74 -13.74 -2.77
C THR A 20 7.60 -14.68 -2.36
N ASP A 21 7.88 -15.98 -2.38
CA ASP A 21 6.95 -17.01 -1.86
C ASP A 21 6.93 -17.05 -0.32
N ILE A 22 7.73 -16.23 0.36
CA ILE A 22 7.82 -16.21 1.81
C ILE A 22 6.58 -15.52 2.39
N PRO A 23 5.80 -16.19 3.27
CA PRO A 23 4.66 -15.58 3.92
C PRO A 23 5.06 -14.39 4.80
N SER A 24 4.25 -13.33 4.77
CA SER A 24 4.44 -12.18 5.66
C SER A 24 3.85 -12.45 7.04
N HIS A 25 4.71 -12.60 8.05
CA HIS A 25 4.29 -12.66 9.46
C HIS A 25 3.61 -11.38 9.94
N ILE A 26 3.85 -10.24 9.27
CA ILE A 26 3.20 -8.97 9.61
C ILE A 26 1.73 -8.99 9.16
N MET A 27 1.42 -9.61 8.02
CA MET A 27 0.04 -9.76 7.56
C MET A 27 -0.80 -10.58 8.55
N GLU A 28 -0.21 -11.64 9.14
CA GLU A 28 -0.85 -12.43 10.20
C GLU A 28 -1.14 -11.59 11.42
N LYS A 29 -0.14 -10.88 11.94
CA LYS A 29 -0.32 -10.00 13.10
C LYS A 29 -1.34 -8.90 12.86
N LEU A 30 -1.40 -8.34 11.65
CA LEU A 30 -2.39 -7.32 11.29
C LEU A 30 -3.81 -7.90 11.24
N ALA A 31 -3.97 -9.07 10.63
CA ALA A 31 -5.24 -9.79 10.59
C ALA A 31 -5.78 -10.01 12.01
N ASP A 32 -4.94 -10.55 12.90
CA ASP A 32 -5.31 -10.82 14.30
C ASP A 32 -5.65 -9.54 15.06
N LYS A 33 -4.81 -8.50 14.96
CA LYS A 33 -5.01 -7.23 15.69
C LYS A 33 -6.22 -6.44 15.21
N THR A 34 -6.60 -6.58 13.95
CA THR A 34 -7.71 -5.81 13.36
C THR A 34 -8.99 -6.63 13.27
N MET A 35 -8.96 -7.92 13.68
CA MET A 35 -10.04 -8.89 13.48
C MET A 35 -10.49 -8.96 12.01
N ARG A 36 -9.55 -8.80 11.09
CA ARG A 36 -9.78 -8.88 9.64
C ARG A 36 -9.10 -10.11 9.07
N THR A 37 -9.65 -10.63 8.00
CA THR A 37 -9.03 -11.71 7.24
C THR A 37 -7.79 -11.20 6.49
N LYS A 38 -6.85 -12.09 6.19
CA LYS A 38 -5.68 -11.77 5.33
C LYS A 38 -6.12 -11.19 3.97
N LYS A 39 -7.26 -11.63 3.44
CA LYS A 39 -7.83 -11.15 2.17
C LYS A 39 -8.26 -9.68 2.26
N GLU A 40 -8.89 -9.28 3.36
CA GLU A 40 -9.28 -7.88 3.58
C GLU A 40 -8.06 -6.98 3.77
N ILE A 41 -7.03 -7.45 4.47
CA ILE A 41 -5.75 -6.73 4.59
C ILE A 41 -5.08 -6.57 3.22
N SER A 42 -5.02 -7.64 2.41
CA SER A 42 -4.51 -7.54 1.03
C SER A 42 -5.30 -6.54 0.19
N ARG A 43 -6.63 -6.54 0.31
CA ARG A 43 -7.49 -5.58 -0.39
C ARG A 43 -7.17 -4.14 0.01
N GLU A 44 -6.96 -3.88 1.31
CA GLU A 44 -6.56 -2.55 1.79
C GLU A 44 -5.19 -2.13 1.24
N ILE A 45 -4.23 -3.05 1.17
CA ILE A 45 -2.92 -2.78 0.55
C ILE A 45 -3.09 -2.39 -0.92
N ASP A 46 -3.92 -3.13 -1.67
CA ASP A 46 -4.18 -2.84 -3.08
C ASP A 46 -4.89 -1.49 -3.27
N VAL A 47 -5.81 -1.14 -2.38
CA VAL A 47 -6.49 0.17 -2.39
C VAL A 47 -5.49 1.30 -2.15
N ARG A 48 -4.64 1.19 -1.12
CA ARG A 48 -3.60 2.20 -0.84
C ARG A 48 -2.58 2.32 -1.95
N LYS A 49 -2.24 1.20 -2.60
CA LYS A 49 -1.37 1.20 -3.78
C LYS A 49 -1.97 2.07 -4.90
N LYS A 50 -3.27 1.93 -5.18
CA LYS A 50 -3.94 2.75 -6.20
C LYS A 50 -3.90 4.25 -5.88
N VAL A 51 -3.98 4.62 -4.60
CA VAL A 51 -3.83 6.03 -4.19
C VAL A 51 -2.43 6.53 -4.56
N PHE A 52 -1.37 5.76 -4.27
CA PHE A 52 -0.01 6.13 -4.68
C PHE A 52 0.18 6.19 -6.20
N ASP A 53 -0.40 5.23 -6.93
CA ASP A 53 -0.36 5.21 -8.40
C ASP A 53 -1.07 6.46 -8.99
N TRP A 54 -2.21 6.86 -8.41
CA TRP A 54 -2.93 8.10 -8.78
C TRP A 54 -2.12 9.36 -8.45
N MET A 55 -1.45 9.40 -7.29
CA MET A 55 -0.58 10.52 -6.93
C MET A 55 0.54 10.69 -7.96
N LEU A 56 1.16 9.59 -8.38
CA LEU A 56 2.19 9.60 -9.41
C LEU A 56 1.66 10.10 -10.76
N ALA A 57 0.48 9.60 -11.18
CA ALA A 57 -0.17 10.02 -12.42
C ALA A 57 -0.52 11.53 -12.44
N ASN A 58 -0.85 12.10 -11.28
CA ASN A 58 -1.18 13.51 -11.11
C ASN A 58 0.02 14.38 -10.75
N ASN A 59 1.25 13.87 -10.89
CA ASN A 59 2.48 14.58 -10.59
C ASN A 59 2.57 15.09 -9.14
N ILE A 60 1.94 14.39 -8.19
CA ILE A 60 1.99 14.67 -6.75
C ILE A 60 3.20 13.94 -6.16
N HIS A 61 4.32 14.65 -6.04
CA HIS A 61 5.60 14.06 -5.62
C HIS A 61 6.34 14.87 -4.54
N SER A 62 5.91 16.11 -4.27
CA SER A 62 6.52 16.93 -3.22
C SER A 62 6.14 16.39 -1.83
N THR A 63 7.06 16.44 -0.87
CA THR A 63 6.79 15.97 0.51
C THR A 63 5.51 16.61 1.11
N PRO A 64 5.28 17.93 1.01
CA PRO A 64 4.06 18.55 1.54
C PRO A 64 2.77 18.08 0.88
N ASP A 65 2.77 17.90 -0.45
CA ASP A 65 1.58 17.46 -1.16
C ASP A 65 1.25 16.00 -0.85
N VAL A 66 2.29 15.16 -0.79
CA VAL A 66 2.17 13.75 -0.41
C VAL A 66 1.61 13.62 1.00
N GLU A 67 2.14 14.39 1.95
CA GLU A 67 1.66 14.41 3.34
C GLU A 67 0.18 14.81 3.39
N THR A 68 -0.22 15.85 2.64
CA THR A 68 -1.60 16.31 2.59
C THR A 68 -2.56 15.21 2.13
N VAL A 69 -2.21 14.47 1.07
CA VAL A 69 -3.04 13.37 0.56
C VAL A 69 -3.14 12.23 1.58
N ILE A 70 -2.01 11.84 2.19
CA ILE A 70 -1.98 10.76 3.18
C ILE A 70 -2.81 11.12 4.42
N GLN A 71 -2.62 12.32 4.97
CA GLN A 71 -3.39 12.80 6.13
C GLN A 71 -4.89 12.83 5.81
N ARG A 72 -5.26 13.30 4.60
CA ARG A 72 -6.67 13.31 4.19
C ARG A 72 -7.22 11.90 4.04
N TYR A 73 -6.47 10.94 3.50
CA TYR A 73 -6.89 9.54 3.41
C TYR A 73 -7.17 8.94 4.80
N TYR A 74 -6.36 9.27 5.81
CA TYR A 74 -6.59 8.81 7.18
C TYR A 74 -7.78 9.49 7.87
N TYR A 75 -8.08 10.74 7.52
CA TYR A 75 -9.22 11.49 8.07
C TYR A 75 -10.55 11.10 7.40
N ASP A 76 -10.53 10.99 6.07
CA ASP A 76 -11.70 10.77 5.21
C ASP A 76 -11.23 10.08 3.92
N ALA A 77 -11.14 8.75 4.00
CA ALA A 77 -10.70 7.91 2.89
C ALA A 77 -11.66 7.96 1.70
N GLU A 78 -12.97 8.07 1.94
CA GLU A 78 -14.00 8.03 0.91
C GLU A 78 -13.81 9.16 -0.10
N THR A 79 -13.65 10.41 0.37
CA THR A 79 -13.38 11.56 -0.51
C THR A 79 -12.13 11.37 -1.37
N ILE A 80 -11.06 10.76 -0.84
CA ILE A 80 -9.85 10.49 -1.62
C ILE A 80 -10.10 9.39 -2.65
N LEU A 81 -10.77 8.32 -2.26
CA LEU A 81 -11.05 7.19 -3.15
C LEU A 81 -12.01 7.57 -4.28
N GLU A 82 -12.98 8.44 -4.04
CA GLU A 82 -13.85 8.99 -5.09
C GLU A 82 -13.05 9.80 -6.12
N ARG A 83 -12.12 10.64 -5.66
CA ARG A 83 -11.22 11.40 -6.57
C ARG A 83 -10.33 10.47 -7.38
N VAL A 84 -9.71 9.49 -6.71
CA VAL A 84 -8.88 8.48 -7.39
C VAL A 84 -9.71 7.75 -8.45
N ALA A 85 -10.97 7.40 -8.16
CA ALA A 85 -11.83 6.72 -9.12
C ALA A 85 -12.31 7.63 -10.27
N ALA A 86 -12.45 8.94 -10.05
CA ALA A 86 -12.87 9.89 -11.06
C ALA A 86 -11.77 10.24 -12.08
N ASP A 87 -10.51 10.22 -11.63
CA ASP A 87 -9.35 10.60 -12.45
C ASP A 87 -8.66 9.40 -13.16
N LEU A 88 -9.07 8.16 -12.84
CA LEU A 88 -8.62 6.93 -13.49
C LEU A 88 -9.39 6.65 -14.80
#